data_AF-A0A7J9D3W6-F1
#
_entry.id   AF-A0A7J9D3W6-F1
#
_cell.length_a   1.000
_cell.length_b   1.000
_cell.length_c   1.000
_cell.angle_alpha   90.00
_cell.angle_beta   90.00
_cell.angle_gamma   90.00
#
_symmetry.space_group_name_H-M   'P 1'
#
loop_
_entity.id
_entity.type
_entity.pdbx_description
1 polymer ?
#
loop_
_entity_poly.entity_id
_entity_poly.type
_entity_poly.pdbx_seq_one_letter_code
_entity_poly.pdbx_strand_id
1 'polypeptide(L)'
;MEKDRSSQAPPPHVLVFPFPLQGHKNSMIKLAELLALAGFKLTFLNSHYNHERLVKFNNIAAHFERYQGFEFKTITDGLPLDHPRSGNWFLDMYEEALELKMKP
;
A
#
# COMPACT_ATOMS: atom_id res chain seq x y z
N MET A 1 38.53 20.67 -4.73
CA MET A 1 38.38 19.43 -3.93
C MET A 1 37.02 18.86 -4.21
N GLU A 2 36.98 17.97 -5.20
CA GLU A 2 35.81 17.22 -5.62
C GLU A 2 35.45 16.25 -4.49
N LYS A 3 34.29 16.47 -3.87
CA LYS A 3 33.84 15.62 -2.76
C LYS A 3 33.39 14.31 -3.39
N ASP A 4 34.20 13.28 -3.19
CA ASP A 4 33.96 11.87 -3.46
C ASP A 4 32.47 11.51 -3.26
N ARG A 5 31.74 11.35 -4.37
CA ARG A 5 30.33 10.89 -4.38
C ARG A 5 30.23 9.37 -4.47
N SER A 6 31.34 8.64 -4.39
CA SER A 6 31.40 7.20 -4.62
C SER A 6 31.51 6.39 -3.34
N SER A 7 30.48 6.47 -2.47
CA SER A 7 30.09 5.37 -1.55
C SER A 7 28.99 5.81 -0.56
N GLN A 8 27.86 6.35 -1.05
CA GLN A 8 26.66 6.37 -0.21
C GLN A 8 25.92 5.04 -0.41
N ALA A 9 25.73 4.30 0.68
CA ALA A 9 24.86 3.12 0.67
C ALA A 9 23.47 3.53 0.13
N PRO A 10 22.82 2.69 -0.69
CA PRO A 10 21.51 3.02 -1.23
C PRO A 10 20.54 3.33 -0.09
N PRO A 11 19.61 4.30 -0.28
CA PRO A 11 18.65 4.65 0.74
C PRO A 11 17.83 3.40 1.13
N PRO A 12 17.52 3.19 2.43
CA PRO A 12 16.70 2.07 2.86
C PRO A 12 15.36 2.07 2.14
N HIS A 13 14.91 0.87 1.72
CA HIS A 13 13.66 0.70 0.97
C HIS A 13 12.58 0.11 1.86
N VAL A 14 11.46 0.85 1.99
CA VAL A 14 10.29 0.44 2.77
C VAL A 14 9.20 -0.07 1.82
N LEU A 15 8.72 -1.29 2.09
CA LEU A 15 7.52 -1.82 1.46
C LEU A 15 6.31 -1.57 2.38
N VAL A 16 5.31 -0.86 1.87
CA VAL A 16 4.07 -0.57 2.60
C VAL A 16 2.95 -1.45 2.07
N PHE A 17 2.39 -2.27 2.96
CA PHE A 17 1.24 -3.13 2.68
C PHE A 17 0.06 -2.74 3.58
N PRO A 18 -0.84 -1.85 3.11
CA PRO A 18 -1.96 -1.39 3.92
C PRO A 18 -3.01 -2.49 4.08
N PHE A 19 -3.63 -2.53 5.25
CA PHE A 19 -4.80 -3.36 5.48
C PHE A 19 -5.98 -2.87 4.59
N PRO A 20 -6.81 -3.76 4.00
CA PRO A 20 -7.80 -3.40 2.98
C PRO A 20 -9.06 -2.69 3.53
N LEU A 21 -8.92 -1.93 4.62
CA LEU A 21 -9.97 -1.07 5.18
C LEU A 21 -9.70 0.39 4.80
N GLN A 22 -10.76 1.15 4.51
CA GLN A 22 -10.64 2.54 4.04
C GLN A 22 -9.85 3.43 5.01
N GLY A 23 -10.14 3.34 6.31
CA GLY A 23 -9.42 4.10 7.34
C GLY A 23 -7.93 3.75 7.38
N HIS A 24 -7.60 2.45 7.37
CA HIS A 24 -6.22 1.99 7.33
C HIS A 24 -5.47 2.48 6.08
N LYS A 25 -6.08 2.39 4.89
CA LYS A 25 -5.46 2.88 3.66
C LYS A 25 -5.06 4.35 3.75
N ASN A 26 -5.95 5.22 4.23
CA ASN A 26 -5.69 6.66 4.33
C ASN A 26 -4.54 6.96 5.30
N SER A 27 -4.53 6.32 6.47
CA SER A 27 -3.43 6.48 7.44
C SER A 27 -2.09 6.00 6.88
N MET A 28 -2.09 4.87 6.17
CA MET A 28 -0.86 4.32 5.57
C MET A 28 -0.34 5.20 4.42
N ILE A 29 -1.22 5.84 3.64
CA ILE A 29 -0.82 6.82 2.62
C ILE A 29 -0.09 8.00 3.27
N LYS A 30 -0.60 8.52 4.39
CA LYS A 30 0.04 9.61 5.13
C LYS A 30 1.35 9.21 5.77
N LEU A 31 1.43 8.01 6.33
CA LEU A 31 2.69 7.46 6.81
C LEU A 31 3.74 7.35 5.68
N ALA A 32 3.33 6.84 4.51
CA ALA A 32 4.21 6.71 3.36
C ALA A 32 4.72 8.08 2.85
N GLU A 33 3.88 9.11 2.90
CA GLU A 33 4.26 10.50 2.61
C GLU A 33 5.33 11.03 3.58
N LEU A 34 5.18 10.78 4.88
CA LEU A 34 6.16 11.17 5.89
C LEU A 34 7.50 10.44 5.72
N LEU A 35 7.46 9.15 5.40
CA LEU A 35 8.66 8.36 5.14
C LEU A 35 9.37 8.83 3.86
N ALA A 36 8.64 9.20 2.82
CA ALA A 36 9.22 9.75 1.60
C ALA A 36 9.93 11.09 1.87
N LEU A 37 9.31 11.96 2.68
CA LEU A 37 9.92 13.22 3.14
C LEU A 37 11.18 13.01 3.98
N ALA A 38 11.26 11.90 4.73
CA ALA A 38 12.43 11.52 5.50
C ALA A 38 13.57 10.90 4.65
N GLY A 39 13.40 10.78 3.33
CA GLY A 39 14.44 10.30 2.41
C GLY A 39 14.48 8.79 2.21
N PHE A 40 13.46 8.05 2.64
CA PHE A 40 13.35 6.62 2.35
C PHE A 40 12.90 6.40 0.91
N LYS A 41 13.37 5.30 0.30
CA LYS A 41 12.73 4.75 -0.91
C LYS A 41 11.47 4.01 -0.47
N LEU A 42 10.37 4.15 -1.20
CA LEU A 42 9.10 3.49 -0.84
C LEU A 42 8.48 2.75 -2.01
N THR A 43 7.94 1.57 -1.72
CA THR A 43 6.96 0.91 -2.57
C THR A 43 5.66 0.75 -1.81
N PHE A 44 4.59 1.33 -2.32
CA PHE A 44 3.25 1.18 -1.78
C PHE A 44 2.51 0.11 -2.58
N LEU A 45 2.27 -1.02 -1.94
CA LEU A 45 1.70 -2.21 -2.57
C LEU A 45 0.18 -2.25 -2.38
N ASN A 46 -0.56 -2.21 -3.47
CA ASN A 46 -2.02 -2.30 -3.50
C ASN A 46 -2.48 -3.61 -4.13
N SER A 47 -3.74 -4.00 -3.88
CA SER A 47 -4.41 -4.92 -4.80
C SER A 47 -4.79 -4.21 -6.09
N HIS A 48 -4.95 -4.94 -7.20
CA HIS A 48 -5.47 -4.39 -8.47
C HIS A 48 -6.74 -3.56 -8.25
N TYR A 49 -7.72 -4.13 -7.53
CA TYR A 49 -8.98 -3.45 -7.21
C TYR A 49 -8.79 -2.14 -6.43
N ASN A 50 -7.93 -2.15 -5.41
CA ASN A 50 -7.68 -0.95 -4.60
C ASN A 50 -6.94 0.13 -5.40
N HIS A 51 -6.01 -0.26 -6.26
CA HIS A 51 -5.29 0.66 -7.12
C HIS A 51 -6.21 1.34 -8.14
N GLU A 52 -7.06 0.58 -8.83
CA GLU A 52 -8.04 1.13 -9.78
C GLU A 52 -8.97 2.14 -9.11
N ARG A 53 -9.47 1.82 -7.90
CA ARG A 53 -10.29 2.74 -7.11
C ARG A 53 -9.52 3.99 -6.69
N LEU A 54 -8.28 3.84 -6.25
CA LEU A 54 -7.42 4.98 -5.87
C LEU A 54 -7.19 5.91 -7.06
N VAL A 55 -6.90 5.38 -8.25
CA VAL A 55 -6.69 6.18 -9.47
C VAL A 55 -7.99 6.81 -9.97
N LYS A 56 -9.12 6.10 -9.88
CA LYS A 56 -10.42 6.59 -10.36
C LYS A 56 -11.00 7.70 -9.51
N PHE A 57 -10.83 7.62 -8.18
CA PHE A 57 -11.48 8.53 -7.22
C PHE A 57 -10.50 9.47 -6.51
N ASN A 58 -9.20 9.37 -6.78
CA ASN A 58 -8.19 10.23 -6.16
C ASN A 58 -7.01 10.44 -7.12
N ASN A 59 -6.31 11.57 -6.99
CA ASN A 59 -5.11 11.86 -7.78
C ASN A 59 -3.82 11.53 -7.01
N ILE A 60 -3.85 10.42 -6.26
CA ILE A 60 -2.75 10.03 -5.39
C ILE A 60 -1.48 9.72 -6.19
N ALA A 61 -1.60 9.12 -7.38
CA ALA A 61 -0.43 8.84 -8.21
C ALA A 61 0.36 10.13 -8.51
N ALA A 62 -0.31 11.17 -9.03
CA ALA A 62 0.33 12.46 -9.32
C ALA A 62 0.84 13.15 -8.05
N HIS A 63 0.15 13.01 -6.91
CA HIS A 63 0.62 13.57 -5.63
C HIS A 63 1.98 13.00 -5.22
N PHE A 64 2.24 11.72 -5.50
CA PHE A 64 3.49 11.06 -5.13
C PHE A 64 4.61 11.16 -6.17
N GLU A 65 4.34 11.64 -7.40
CA GLU A 65 5.36 11.85 -8.43
C GLU A 65 6.48 12.81 -8.00
N ARG A 66 6.19 13.72 -7.06
CA ARG A 66 7.20 14.64 -6.49
C ARG A 66 8.24 13.95 -5.60
N TYR A 67 8.00 12.72 -5.17
CA TYR A 67 8.90 11.97 -4.31
C TYR A 67 9.76 11.02 -5.12
N GLN A 68 11.05 11.36 -5.26
CA GLN A 68 12.01 10.51 -5.96
C GLN A 68 12.18 9.18 -5.20
N GLY A 69 11.88 8.06 -5.86
CA GLY A 69 11.96 6.73 -5.25
C GLY A 69 10.67 6.24 -4.58
N PHE A 70 9.54 6.92 -4.81
CA PHE A 70 8.22 6.40 -4.46
C PHE A 70 7.61 5.63 -5.65
N GLU A 71 7.17 4.40 -5.42
CA GLU A 71 6.53 3.56 -6.44
C GLU A 71 5.21 2.97 -5.93
N PHE A 72 4.17 3.01 -6.77
CA PHE A 72 2.99 2.17 -6.58
C PHE A 72 3.20 0.84 -7.32
N LYS A 73 2.91 -0.27 -6.64
CA LYS A 73 2.86 -1.61 -7.24
C LYS A 73 1.52 -2.26 -6.96
N THR A 74 1.10 -3.16 -7.83
CA THR A 74 -0.16 -3.90 -7.70
C THR A 74 0.08 -5.40 -7.65
N ILE A 75 -0.75 -6.09 -6.87
CA ILE A 75 -0.87 -7.55 -6.86
C ILE A 75 -2.34 -7.96 -6.91
N THR A 76 -2.62 -9.24 -7.18
CA THR A 76 -3.96 -9.80 -6.98
C THR A 76 -4.28 -9.91 -5.49
N ASP A 77 -5.55 -9.70 -5.12
CA ASP A 77 -6.06 -9.97 -3.77
C ASP A 77 -6.53 -11.42 -3.60
N GLY A 78 -6.52 -12.22 -4.67
CA GLY A 78 -6.93 -13.62 -4.65
C GLY A 78 -8.45 -13.84 -4.59
N LEU A 79 -9.24 -12.76 -4.60
CA LEU A 79 -10.71 -12.85 -4.50
C LEU A 79 -11.37 -12.98 -5.88
N PRO A 80 -12.50 -13.69 -5.99
CA PRO A 80 -13.33 -13.71 -7.21
C PRO A 80 -13.71 -12.29 -7.68
N LEU A 81 -13.96 -12.10 -8.97
CA LEU A 81 -14.26 -10.77 -9.54
C LEU A 81 -15.57 -10.19 -8.98
N ASP A 82 -16.56 -11.03 -8.71
CA ASP A 82 -17.86 -10.70 -8.13
C ASP A 82 -17.83 -10.52 -6.60
N HIS A 83 -16.71 -10.84 -5.95
CA HIS A 83 -16.58 -10.70 -4.50
C HIS A 83 -16.79 -9.23 -4.05
N PRO A 84 -17.67 -8.98 -3.06
CA PRO A 84 -17.85 -7.64 -2.51
C PRO A 84 -16.59 -7.22 -1.75
N ARG A 85 -15.81 -6.29 -2.30
CA ARG A 85 -14.57 -5.76 -1.69
C ARG A 85 -14.82 -4.47 -0.87
N SER A 86 -16.07 -4.25 -0.48
CA SER A 86 -16.51 -3.11 0.34
C SER A 86 -17.78 -3.46 1.11
N GLY A 87 -18.01 -2.79 2.24
CA GLY A 87 -19.11 -3.12 3.16
C GLY A 87 -18.70 -4.16 4.19
N ASN A 88 -19.65 -5.00 4.59
CA ASN A 88 -19.48 -5.96 5.69
C ASN A 88 -18.61 -7.18 5.36
N TRP A 89 -18.14 -7.34 4.12
CA TRP A 89 -17.30 -8.48 3.71
C TRP A 89 -16.10 -8.72 4.63
N PHE A 90 -15.54 -7.67 5.25
CA PHE A 90 -14.43 -7.81 6.18
C PHE A 90 -14.85 -8.56 7.45
N LEU A 91 -16.06 -8.29 7.97
CA LEU A 91 -16.61 -9.03 9.10
C LEU A 91 -16.85 -10.48 8.70
N ASP A 92 -17.43 -10.72 7.51
CA ASP A 92 -17.64 -12.06 6.97
C ASP A 92 -16.33 -12.84 6.85
N MET A 93 -15.28 -12.22 6.30
CA MET A 93 -13.93 -12.80 6.21
C MET A 93 -13.32 -13.09 7.58
N TYR A 94 -13.51 -12.19 8.55
CA TYR A 94 -12.98 -12.36 9.90
C TYR A 94 -13.70 -13.47 10.66
N GLU A 95 -15.03 -13.54 10.53
CA GLU A 95 -15.86 -14.63 11.06
C GLU A 95 -15.45 -15.96 10.45
N GLU A 96 -15.32 -16.05 9.13
CA GLU A 96 -14.89 -17.27 8.43
C GLU A 96 -13.47 -17.70 8.85
N ALA A 97 -12.55 -16.75 9.02
CA ALA A 97 -11.19 -17.02 9.50
C ALA A 97 -11.17 -17.50 10.97
N LEU A 98 -12.07 -17.01 11.82
CA LEU A 98 -12.24 -17.49 13.19
C LEU A 98 -12.86 -18.90 13.19
N GLU A 99 -13.87 -19.15 12.35
CA GLU A 99 -14.48 -20.47 12.22
C GLU A 99 -13.49 -21.52 11.71
N LEU A 100 -12.61 -21.17 10.77
CA LEU A 100 -11.53 -22.04 10.29
C LEU A 100 -10.53 -22.40 11.39
N LYS A 101 -10.30 -21.51 12.36
CA LYS A 101 -9.44 -21.79 13.52
C LYS A 101 -10.14 -22.55 14.64
N MET A 102 -11.47 -22.60 14.63
CA MET A 102 -12.29 -23.23 15.65
C MET A 102 -12.81 -24.63 15.26
N LYS A 103 -12.58 -25.09 14.03
CA LYS A 103 -12.82 -26.48 13.64
C LYS A 103 -11.67 -27.37 14.16
N PRO A 104 -11.94 -28.40 15.00
CA PRO A 104 -10.92 -29.32 15.49
C PRO A 104 -10.32 -30.18 14.38
#